data_AF-A0A8J2RJY4-F1
#
_entry.id   AF-A0A8J2RJY4-F1
#
_cell.length_a   1.000
_cell.length_b   1.000
_cell.length_c   1.000
_cell.angle_alpha   90.00
_cell.angle_beta   90.00
_cell.angle_gamma   90.00
#
_symmetry.space_group_name_H-M   'P 1'
#
loop_
_entity.id
_entity.type
_entity.pdbx_description
1 polymer ?
#
loop_
_entity_poly.entity_id
_entity_poly.type
_entity_poly.pdbx_seq_one_letter_code
_entity_poly.pdbx_strand_id
1 'polypeptide(L)' 'MKHVYHLFKSIIIFILVGITAITGDPQFAESIRNVTVTLGREATLSCVIDNLAEYKVGWLRAEDQTILSLQSSPSCRDA' A
#
# COMPACT_ATOMS: atom_id res chain seq x y z
N MET A 1 21.01 32.86 19.73
CA MET A 1 19.90 32.81 18.74
C MET A 1 19.96 31.57 17.83
N LYS A 2 21.07 31.28 17.14
CA LYS A 2 21.20 30.08 16.28
C LYS A 2 21.02 28.73 17.01
N HIS A 3 21.56 28.61 18.23
CA HIS A 3 21.46 27.38 19.03
C HIS A 3 20.01 27.05 19.43
N VAL A 4 19.23 28.09 19.78
CA VAL A 4 17.79 27.96 20.08
C VAL A 4 17.04 27.53 18.84
N TYR A 5 17.35 28.09 17.67
CA TYR A 5 16.77 27.67 16.40
C TYR A 5 17.10 26.21 16.05
N HIS A 6 18.33 25.74 16.27
CA HIS A 6 18.68 24.33 16.05
C HIS A 6 17.94 23.37 16.99
N LEU A 7 17.79 23.74 18.26
CA LEU A 7 17.02 22.96 19.24
C LEU A 7 15.54 22.91 18.87
N PHE A 8 14.94 24.07 18.56
CA PHE A 8 13.55 24.15 18.10
C PHE A 8 13.35 23.37 16.80
N LYS A 9 14.27 23.50 15.83
CA LYS A 9 14.21 22.79 14.55
C LYS A 9 14.33 21.28 14.74
N SER A 10 15.20 20.82 15.63
CA SER A 10 15.32 19.40 16.00
C SER A 10 14.04 18.87 16.64
N ILE A 11 13.49 19.60 17.63
CA ILE A 11 12.23 19.26 18.29
C ILE A 11 11.08 19.20 17.29
N ILE A 12 10.97 20.19 16.39
CA ILE A 12 9.95 20.23 15.34
C ILE A 12 10.10 19.02 14.39
N ILE A 13 11.33 18.67 14.00
CA ILE A 13 11.59 17.51 13.14
C ILE A 13 11.19 16.21 13.85
N PHE A 14 11.60 16.01 15.11
CA PHE A 14 11.22 14.82 15.87
C PHE A 14 9.71 14.70 16.07
N ILE A 15 9.03 15.80 16.36
CA ILE A 15 7.57 15.85 16.47
C ILE A 15 6.91 15.52 15.13
N LEU A 16 7.35 16.13 14.01
CA LEU A 16 6.83 15.85 12.67
C LEU A 16 6.98 14.37 12.28
N VAL A 17 8.17 13.79 12.48
CA VAL A 17 8.47 12.38 12.17
C VAL A 17 7.65 11.42 13.03
N GLY A 18 7.46 11.74 14.32
CA GLY A 18 6.62 10.94 15.22
C GLY A 18 5.15 10.96 14.83
N ILE A 19 4.63 12.10 14.37
CA ILE A 19 3.23 12.25 13.92
C ILE A 19 2.96 11.42 12.66
N THR A 20 3.92 11.32 11.72
CA THR A 20 3.72 10.54 10.48
C THR A 20 3.63 9.02 10.70
N ALA A 21 4.14 8.49 11.81
CA ALA A 21 4.18 7.05 12.09
C ALA A 21 2.84 6.46 12.61
N ILE A 22 1.74 7.23 12.64
CA ILE A 22 0.45 6.82 13.22
C ILE A 22 -0.41 6.00 12.22
N THR A 23 -0.03 5.95 10.94
CA THR A 23 -0.78 5.18 9.94
C THR A 23 -0.58 3.68 10.17
N GLY A 24 -1.66 2.94 10.44
CA GLY A 24 -1.60 1.49 10.67
C GLY A 24 -1.09 0.70 9.45
N ASP A 25 -0.76 -0.57 9.67
CA ASP A 25 -0.31 -1.46 8.60
C ASP A 25 -1.42 -1.73 7.57
N PRO A 26 -1.08 -1.89 6.28
CA PRO A 26 -2.04 -2.18 5.23
C PRO A 26 -2.66 -3.57 5.45
N GLN A 27 -3.98 -3.65 5.28
CA GLN A 27 -4.72 -4.89 5.48
C GLN A 27 -5.83 -5.05 4.44
N PHE A 28 -6.16 -6.29 4.10
CA PHE A 28 -7.31 -6.56 3.24
C PHE A 28 -8.61 -6.23 4.00
N ALA A 29 -9.37 -5.28 3.47
CA ALA A 29 -10.67 -4.90 4.03
C ALA A 29 -11.71 -6.03 3.83
N GLU A 30 -11.52 -6.84 2.79
CA GLU A 30 -12.37 -7.98 2.46
C GLU A 30 -11.56 -9.19 1.94
N SER A 31 -12.15 -10.38 2.04
CA SER A 31 -11.53 -11.60 1.51
C SER A 31 -11.52 -11.58 -0.02
N ILE A 32 -10.37 -11.88 -0.61
CA ILE A 32 -10.21 -12.05 -2.05
C ILE A 32 -11.00 -13.26 -2.53
N ARG A 33 -11.85 -13.07 -3.54
CA ARG A 33 -12.66 -14.14 -4.11
C ARG A 33 -11.85 -14.93 -5.13
N ASN A 34 -11.98 -16.26 -5.07
CA ASN A 34 -11.47 -17.14 -6.12
C ASN A 34 -12.29 -16.96 -7.39
N VAL A 35 -11.62 -16.69 -8.51
CA VAL A 35 -12.22 -16.52 -9.82
C VAL A 35 -11.72 -17.65 -10.73
N THR A 36 -12.65 -18.33 -11.40
CA THR A 36 -12.34 -19.31 -12.43
C THR A 36 -13.13 -18.94 -13.67
N VAL A 37 -12.43 -18.78 -14.79
CA VAL A 37 -13.02 -18.42 -16.07
C VAL A 37 -12.68 -19.47 -17.12
N THR A 38 -13.49 -19.55 -18.17
CA THR A 38 -13.19 -20.37 -19.34
C THR A 38 -11.93 -19.85 -20.04
N LEU A 39 -11.15 -20.76 -20.63
CA LEU A 39 -10.01 -20.41 -21.46
C LEU A 39 -10.40 -19.40 -22.56
N GLY A 40 -9.50 -18.44 -22.81
CA GLY A 40 -9.70 -17.37 -23.79
C GLY A 40 -10.64 -16.24 -23.34
N ARG A 41 -11.13 -16.26 -22.09
CA ARG A 41 -11.86 -15.15 -21.47
C ARG A 41 -10.99 -14.40 -20.48
N GLU A 42 -11.34 -13.15 -20.26
CA GLU A 42 -10.71 -12.30 -19.26
C GLU A 42 -11.12 -12.75 -17.84
N ALA A 43 -10.13 -12.81 -16.94
CA ALA A 43 -10.33 -12.98 -15.51
C ALA A 43 -9.96 -11.69 -14.81
N THR A 44 -10.85 -11.16 -13.98
CA THR A 44 -10.56 -9.97 -13.18
C THR A 44 -10.42 -10.36 -11.71
N LEU A 45 -9.24 -10.17 -11.14
CA LEU A 45 -9.03 -10.26 -9.70
C LEU A 45 -9.21 -8.87 -9.09
N SER A 46 -9.83 -8.81 -7.90
CA SER A 46 -10.07 -7.56 -7.18
C SER A 46 -9.78 -7.67 -5.69
N CYS A 47 -9.22 -6.61 -5.10
CA CYS A 47 -9.13 -6.43 -3.66
C CYS A 47 -9.34 -4.98 -3.22
N VAL A 48 -9.64 -4.81 -1.94
CA VAL A 48 -9.71 -3.53 -1.23
C VAL A 48 -8.77 -3.57 -0.04
N ILE A 49 -7.91 -2.56 0.06
CA ILE A 49 -6.89 -2.42 1.11
C ILE A 49 -7.21 -1.22 2.00
N ASP A 50 -7.33 -1.46 3.29
CA ASP A 50 -7.35 -0.42 4.32
C ASP A 50 -5.91 -0.04 4.70
N ASN A 51 -5.71 1.22 5.11
CA ASN A 51 -4.41 1.74 5.55
C ASN A 51 -3.27 1.59 4.52
N LEU A 52 -3.55 1.73 3.23
CA LEU A 52 -2.50 1.59 2.19
C LEU A 52 -1.37 2.61 2.33
N ALA A 53 -1.65 3.83 2.83
CA ALA A 53 -0.65 4.87 3.06
C ALA A 53 0.34 5.04 1.88
N GLU A 54 1.64 4.86 2.11
CA GLU A 54 2.71 4.95 1.10
C GLU A 54 3.06 3.59 0.47
N TYR A 55 2.40 2.51 0.89
CA TYR A 55 2.63 1.18 0.36
C TYR A 55 2.09 1.04 -1.07
N LYS A 56 2.61 0.05 -1.78
CA LYS A 56 2.13 -0.36 -3.11
C LYS A 56 1.51 -1.74 -2.99
N VAL A 57 0.44 -1.96 -3.74
CA VAL A 57 -0.24 -3.25 -3.85
C VAL A 57 -0.26 -3.68 -5.30
N GLY A 58 -0.18 -4.99 -5.54
CA GLY A 58 -0.06 -5.53 -6.88
C GLY A 58 -0.31 -7.03 -6.90
N TRP A 59 -0.67 -7.54 -8.07
CA TRP A 59 -0.86 -8.97 -8.27
C TRP A 59 0.45 -9.63 -8.72
N LEU A 60 0.68 -10.83 -8.19
CA LEU A 60 1.80 -11.68 -8.56
C LEU A 60 1.30 -13.08 -8.90
N ARG A 61 1.87 -13.69 -9.93
CA ARG A 61 1.64 -15.11 -10.21
C ARG A 61 2.43 -15.93 -9.21
N ALA A 62 1.74 -16.69 -8.36
CA ALA A 62 2.38 -17.42 -7.25
C ALA A 62 3.46 -18.43 -7.70
N GLU A 63 3.24 -19.10 -8.83
CA GLU A 63 4.11 -20.17 -9.33
C GLU A 63 5.54 -19.69 -9.65
N ASP A 64 5.67 -18.52 -10.27
CA ASP A 64 6.95 -18.02 -10.78
C ASP A 64 7.27 -16.58 -10.37
N GLN A 65 6.47 -16.02 -9.46
CA GLN A 65 6.65 -14.67 -8.92
C GLN A 65 6.61 -13.56 -9.99
N THR A 66 5.96 -13.80 -11.14
CA THR A 66 5.77 -12.77 -12.16
C THR A 66 4.85 -11.67 -11.63
N ILE A 67 5.30 -10.42 -11.66
CA ILE A 67 4.48 -9.25 -11.32
C ILE A 67 3.50 -9.00 -12.46
N LEU A 68 2.20 -9.08 -12.18
CA LEU A 68 1.13 -8.81 -13.14
C LEU A 68 0.73 -7.33 -13.11
N SER A 69 0.71 -6.73 -11.93
CA SER A 69 0.35 -5.32 -11.72
C SER A 69 0.99 -4.80 -10.44
N LEU A 70 1.23 -3.48 -10.37
CA LEU A 70 1.72 -2.81 -9.16
C LEU A 70 1.25 -1.35 -9.15
N GLN A 71 0.57 -0.93 -8.10
CA GLN A 71 -0.04 0.39 -8.03
C GLN A 71 -0.15 0.93 -6.59
N SER A 72 -0.28 2.26 -6.47
CA SER A 72 -0.48 2.98 -5.21
C SER A 72 -1.97 3.29 -4.95
N SER A 73 -2.87 2.43 -5.43
CA SER A 73 -4.32 2.59 -5.28
C SER A 73 -4.85 1.61 -4.22
N PRO A 74 -5.77 2.04 -3.33
CA PRO A 74 -6.37 1.18 -2.30
C PRO A 74 -7.19 0.03 -2.89
N SER A 75 -7.66 0.15 -4.13
CA SER A 75 -8.27 -0.96 -4.86
C SER A 75 -7.22 -1.63 -5.75
N CYS A 76 -7.05 -2.94 -5.64
CA CYS A 76 -6.30 -3.74 -6.60
C CYS A 76 -7.29 -4.29 -7.62
N ARG A 77 -7.08 -4.00 -8.90
CA ARG A 77 -7.87 -4.59 -9.98
C ARG A 77 -6.89 -4.94 -11.09
N ASP A 78 -6.88 -6.20 -11.51
CA ASP A 78 -6.11 -6.55 -12.70
C ASP A 78 -6.73 -5.87 -13.93
N ALA A 79 -5.86 -5.47 -14.84
CA ALA A 79 -6.19 -4.88 -16.14
C ALA A 79 -6.11 -5.92 -17.25
#